data_AF-A0A423IIW5-F1
#
_entry.id   AF-A0A423IIW5-F1
#
_cell.length_a   1.000
_cell.length_b   1.000
_cell.length_c   1.000
_cell.angle_alpha   90.00
_cell.angle_beta   90.00
_cell.angle_gamma   90.00
#
_symmetry.space_group_name_H-M   'P 1'
#
loop_
_entity.id
_entity.type
_entity.pdbx_description
1 polymer ?
#
loop_
_entity_poly.entity_id
_entity_poly.type
_entity_poly.pdbx_seq_one_letter_code
_entity_poly.pdbx_strand_id
1 'polypeptide(L)'
;MTLKRILGAMALLLSPAIAFAHPGHGDNGLMAGISHPIGGLDHLLAMVAVGLWAAQQKGAARWALPCTFVGTMLIGGLLGFEGMNLPALESGIAASVLALGLAVALAVRPPLSLAVGATALFALFHGVAHGLELPDMSSPWAYAVGFVGATAALHAAGYAVVRVLPQAAAPLVRLAGAASAATGVWLLAG
;
A
#
# COMPACT_ATOMS: atom_id res chain seq x y z
N MET A 1 -14.79 18.15 34.62
CA MET A 1 -15.86 17.36 33.96
C MET A 1 -15.98 16.03 34.70
N THR A 2 -17.18 15.51 34.92
CA THR A 2 -17.37 14.23 35.64
C THR A 2 -17.05 13.04 34.73
N LEU A 3 -16.55 11.92 35.29
CA LEU A 3 -16.17 10.72 34.54
C LEU A 3 -17.29 10.21 33.61
N LYS A 4 -18.55 10.32 34.07
CA LYS A 4 -19.76 9.98 33.29
C LYS A 4 -19.92 10.84 32.02
N ARG A 5 -19.54 12.11 32.07
CA ARG A 5 -19.57 13.02 30.89
C ARG A 5 -18.44 12.70 29.91
N ILE A 6 -17.29 12.26 30.39
CA ILE A 6 -16.16 11.84 29.54
C ILE A 6 -16.53 10.55 28.80
N LEU A 7 -17.06 9.55 29.51
CA LEU A 7 -17.50 8.29 28.91
C LEU A 7 -18.64 8.50 27.90
N GLY A 8 -19.60 9.38 28.22
CA GLY A 8 -20.67 9.75 27.29
C GLY A 8 -20.16 10.47 26.02
N ALA A 9 -19.18 11.37 26.17
CA ALA A 9 -18.55 12.05 25.03
C ALA A 9 -17.74 11.07 24.17
N MET A 10 -17.03 10.12 24.76
CA MET A 10 -16.30 9.07 24.02
C MET A 10 -17.27 8.16 23.25
N ALA A 11 -18.39 7.77 23.86
CA ALA A 11 -19.42 6.97 23.18
C ALA A 11 -20.04 7.72 21.98
N LEU A 12 -20.25 9.03 22.10
CA LEU A 12 -20.71 9.87 21.00
C LEU A 12 -19.64 10.05 19.90
N LEU A 13 -18.36 10.13 20.26
CA LEU A 13 -17.26 10.23 19.29
C LEU A 13 -17.02 8.92 18.53
N LEU A 14 -17.40 7.77 19.10
CA LEU A 14 -17.31 6.44 18.46
C LEU A 14 -18.56 6.09 17.63
N SER A 15 -19.64 6.89 17.71
CA SER A 15 -20.86 6.66 16.94
C SER A 15 -20.67 6.69 15.41
N PRO A 16 -19.76 7.48 14.81
CA PRO A 16 -19.51 7.43 13.36
C PRO A 16 -18.94 6.07 12.93
N ALA A 17 -18.15 5.39 13.77
CA ALA A 17 -17.59 4.08 13.46
C ALA A 17 -18.67 3.00 13.31
N ILE A 18 -19.82 3.16 13.98
CA ILE A 18 -20.98 2.25 13.88
C ILE A 18 -21.74 2.49 12.57
N ALA A 19 -21.82 3.74 12.09
CA ALA A 19 -22.44 4.06 10.80
C ALA A 19 -21.63 3.49 9.61
N PHE A 20 -20.31 3.34 9.74
CA PHE A 20 -19.45 2.66 8.77
C PHE A 20 -19.52 1.12 8.84
N ALA A 21 -20.21 0.53 9.82
CA ALA A 21 -20.28 -0.92 10.02
C ALA A 21 -21.37 -1.63 9.18
N HIS A 22 -22.17 -0.89 8.40
CA HIS A 22 -23.08 -1.46 7.41
C HIS A 22 -22.41 -1.52 6.02
N PRO A 23 -22.00 -2.71 5.53
CA PRO A 23 -21.50 -2.86 4.17
C PRO A 23 -22.68 -2.68 3.22
N GLY A 24 -22.78 -1.52 2.57
CA GLY A 24 -23.85 -1.23 1.60
C GLY A 24 -24.26 0.24 1.45
N HIS A 25 -23.80 1.13 2.34
CA HIS A 25 -24.09 2.58 2.25
C HIS A 25 -22.82 3.43 2.01
N GLY A 26 -21.67 2.77 1.80
CA GLY A 26 -20.39 3.41 1.50
C GLY A 26 -20.23 3.66 0.01
N ASP A 27 -19.55 4.77 -0.31
CA ASP A 27 -19.27 5.22 -1.67
C ASP A 27 -18.24 4.29 -2.34
N ASN A 28 -18.69 3.19 -2.96
CA ASN A 28 -17.88 2.14 -3.62
C ASN A 28 -17.25 2.58 -4.96
N GLY A 29 -17.00 3.89 -5.11
CA GLY A 29 -16.39 4.50 -6.29
C GLY A 29 -15.04 5.12 -5.96
N LEU A 30 -14.85 6.38 -6.35
CA LEU A 30 -13.57 7.08 -6.24
C LEU A 30 -13.04 7.14 -4.79
N MET A 31 -13.89 7.50 -3.83
CA MET A 31 -13.48 7.65 -2.43
C MET A 31 -13.10 6.32 -1.79
N ALA A 32 -13.80 5.23 -2.10
CA ALA A 32 -13.37 3.90 -1.70
C ALA A 32 -12.00 3.55 -2.29
N GLY A 33 -11.78 3.82 -3.57
CA GLY A 33 -10.46 3.62 -4.20
C GLY A 33 -9.35 4.40 -3.50
N ILE A 34 -9.60 5.66 -3.13
CA ILE A 34 -8.62 6.50 -2.43
C ILE A 34 -8.35 5.99 -1.01
N SER A 35 -9.40 5.64 -0.27
CA SER A 35 -9.29 5.26 1.14
C SER A 35 -8.71 3.86 1.32
N HIS A 36 -8.92 2.95 0.36
CA HIS A 36 -8.52 1.56 0.47
C HIS A 36 -7.02 1.36 0.77
N PRO A 37 -6.06 1.89 -0.03
CA PRO A 37 -4.64 1.69 0.25
C PRO A 37 -4.14 2.50 1.46
N ILE A 38 -4.94 3.45 1.96
CA ILE A 38 -4.63 4.23 3.17
C ILE A 38 -5.12 3.50 4.42
N GLY A 39 -6.25 2.80 4.34
CA GLY A 39 -6.85 2.04 5.42
C GLY A 39 -6.24 0.64 5.60
N GLY A 40 -5.79 0.01 4.52
CA GLY A 40 -5.09 -1.28 4.55
C GLY A 40 -3.63 -1.10 4.96
N LEU A 41 -3.23 -1.67 6.10
CA LEU A 41 -1.88 -1.51 6.64
C LEU A 41 -0.81 -2.12 5.73
N ASP A 42 -1.11 -3.28 5.15
CA ASP A 42 -0.30 -3.97 4.15
C ASP A 42 -0.07 -3.10 2.89
N HIS A 43 -1.14 -2.55 2.33
CA HIS A 43 -1.09 -1.68 1.15
C HIS A 43 -0.33 -0.40 1.46
N LEU A 44 -0.67 0.29 2.54
CA LEU A 44 -0.03 1.52 2.96
C LEU A 44 1.49 1.33 3.08
N LEU A 45 1.91 0.30 3.81
CA LEU A 45 3.32 0.01 4.02
C LEU A 45 4.04 -0.39 2.73
N ALA A 46 3.42 -1.21 1.88
CA ALA A 46 3.98 -1.59 0.59
C ALA A 46 4.17 -0.37 -0.33
N MET A 47 3.12 0.44 -0.54
CA MET A 47 3.16 1.60 -1.45
C MET A 47 4.16 2.66 -1.00
N VAL A 48 4.21 2.96 0.31
CA VAL A 48 5.20 3.88 0.87
C VAL A 48 6.61 3.30 0.75
N ALA A 49 6.79 2.00 1.02
CA ALA A 49 8.10 1.35 0.91
C ALA A 49 8.64 1.37 -0.54
N VAL A 50 7.80 1.22 -1.57
CA VAL A 50 8.24 1.39 -2.97
C VAL A 50 8.78 2.81 -3.19
N GLY A 51 8.10 3.83 -2.70
CA GLY A 51 8.55 5.23 -2.78
C GLY A 51 9.90 5.45 -2.08
N LEU A 52 10.01 5.02 -0.81
CA LEU A 52 11.24 5.11 -0.03
C LEU A 52 12.40 4.39 -0.73
N TRP A 53 12.16 3.17 -1.20
CA TRP A 53 13.16 2.34 -1.85
C TRP A 53 13.61 2.94 -3.18
N ALA A 54 12.67 3.42 -4.01
CA ALA A 54 12.95 4.10 -5.26
C ALA A 54 13.87 5.32 -5.05
N ALA A 55 13.63 6.12 -4.01
CA ALA A 55 14.48 7.27 -3.71
C ALA A 55 15.87 6.88 -3.20
N GLN A 56 16.01 5.72 -2.55
CA GLN A 56 17.32 5.16 -2.16
C GLN A 56 18.13 4.68 -3.37
N GLN A 57 17.50 4.40 -4.52
CA GLN A 57 18.18 3.95 -5.74
C GLN A 57 18.94 5.06 -6.48
N LYS A 58 19.76 4.64 -7.45
CA LYS A 58 20.50 5.51 -8.40
C LYS A 58 19.97 5.32 -9.82
N GLY A 59 20.19 6.32 -10.68
CA GLY A 59 19.85 6.25 -12.11
C GLY A 59 18.36 6.03 -12.38
N ALA A 60 18.06 5.24 -13.41
CA ALA A 60 16.69 5.00 -13.91
C ALA A 60 15.77 4.30 -12.90
N ALA A 61 16.32 3.53 -11.96
CA ALA A 61 15.54 2.81 -10.94
C ALA A 61 14.66 3.73 -10.08
N ARG A 62 15.04 5.00 -9.91
CA ARG A 62 14.25 6.00 -9.17
C ARG A 62 12.84 6.19 -9.72
N TRP A 63 12.68 6.03 -11.03
CA TRP A 63 11.40 6.18 -11.73
C TRP A 63 10.84 4.83 -12.16
N ALA A 64 11.71 3.90 -12.54
CA ALA A 64 11.28 2.58 -12.99
C ALA A 64 10.47 1.84 -11.92
N LEU A 65 10.86 1.92 -10.64
CA LEU A 65 10.17 1.21 -9.56
C LEU A 65 8.71 1.69 -9.39
N PRO A 66 8.42 2.99 -9.13
CA PRO A 66 7.03 3.45 -9.01
C PRO A 66 6.20 3.23 -10.27
N CYS A 67 6.77 3.47 -11.45
CA CYS A 67 6.05 3.26 -12.71
C CYS A 67 5.75 1.77 -12.96
N THR A 68 6.70 0.88 -12.65
CA THR A 68 6.50 -0.57 -12.75
C THR A 68 5.41 -1.03 -11.80
N PHE A 69 5.41 -0.52 -10.57
CA PHE A 69 4.40 -0.88 -9.59
C PHE A 69 3.01 -0.51 -10.08
N VAL A 70 2.79 0.77 -10.45
CA VAL A 70 1.49 1.23 -10.94
C VAL A 70 1.06 0.49 -12.21
N GLY A 71 1.96 0.33 -13.18
CA GLY A 71 1.65 -0.35 -14.44
C GLY A 71 1.31 -1.83 -14.26
N THR A 72 2.09 -2.54 -13.44
CA THR A 72 1.85 -3.98 -13.20
C THR A 72 0.61 -4.20 -12.32
N MET A 73 0.37 -3.31 -11.36
CA MET A 73 -0.84 -3.34 -10.55
C MET A 73 -2.10 -3.12 -11.38
N LEU A 74 -2.07 -2.23 -12.38
CA LEU A 74 -3.16 -2.09 -13.35
C LEU A 74 -3.38 -3.36 -14.16
N ILE A 75 -2.31 -4.00 -14.64
CA ILE A 75 -2.40 -5.28 -15.35
C ILE A 75 -3.00 -6.35 -14.43
N GLY A 76 -2.50 -6.46 -13.19
CA GLY A 76 -3.05 -7.38 -12.19
C GLY A 76 -4.53 -7.11 -11.90
N GLY A 77 -4.91 -5.84 -11.79
CA GLY A 77 -6.30 -5.42 -11.60
C GLY A 77 -7.21 -5.90 -12.71
N LEU A 78 -6.78 -5.79 -13.97
CA LEU A 78 -7.52 -6.34 -15.11
C LEU A 78 -7.60 -7.87 -15.05
N LEU A 79 -6.50 -8.55 -14.73
CA LEU A 79 -6.51 -10.01 -14.62
C LEU A 79 -7.44 -10.51 -13.50
N GLY A 80 -7.41 -9.86 -12.34
CA GLY A 80 -8.30 -10.15 -11.22
C GLY A 80 -9.76 -9.84 -11.56
N PHE A 81 -10.03 -8.76 -12.30
CA PHE A 81 -11.38 -8.42 -12.77
C PHE A 81 -11.95 -9.50 -13.70
N GLU A 82 -11.11 -10.11 -14.52
CA GLU A 82 -11.47 -11.28 -15.36
C GLU A 82 -11.52 -12.60 -14.57
N GLY A 83 -11.35 -12.56 -13.24
CA GLY A 83 -11.47 -13.72 -12.35
C GLY A 83 -10.20 -14.54 -12.18
N MET A 84 -9.04 -14.06 -12.62
CA MET A 84 -7.76 -14.72 -12.31
C MET A 84 -7.52 -14.68 -10.82
N ASN A 85 -7.35 -15.85 -10.21
CA ASN A 85 -6.98 -15.96 -8.80
C ASN A 85 -5.57 -16.52 -8.67
N LEU A 86 -4.73 -15.89 -7.86
CA LEU A 86 -3.37 -16.34 -7.60
C LEU A 86 -3.32 -17.22 -6.35
N PRO A 87 -2.53 -18.31 -6.37
CA PRO A 87 -2.30 -19.07 -5.14
C PRO A 87 -1.59 -18.19 -4.11
N ALA A 88 -1.97 -18.36 -2.83
CA ALA A 88 -1.37 -17.67 -1.70
C ALA A 88 -1.37 -16.13 -1.84
N LEU A 89 -2.47 -15.56 -2.34
CA LEU A 89 -2.62 -14.12 -2.64
C LEU A 89 -2.26 -13.24 -1.43
N GLU A 90 -2.87 -13.50 -0.27
CA GLU A 90 -2.61 -12.78 0.98
C GLU A 90 -1.16 -12.92 1.43
N SER A 91 -0.59 -14.13 1.35
CA SER A 91 0.82 -14.36 1.69
C SER A 91 1.76 -13.62 0.72
N GLY A 92 1.40 -13.48 -0.55
CA GLY A 92 2.15 -12.69 -1.53
C GLY A 92 2.14 -11.21 -1.22
N ILE A 93 0.99 -10.67 -0.79
CA ILE A 93 0.87 -9.29 -0.29
C ILE A 93 1.71 -9.11 0.98
N ALA A 94 1.57 -9.98 1.98
CA ALA A 94 2.36 -9.92 3.21
C ALA A 94 3.87 -10.04 2.97
N ALA A 95 4.28 -10.93 2.06
CA ALA A 95 5.67 -11.10 1.63
C ALA A 95 6.22 -9.84 0.95
N SER A 96 5.37 -9.08 0.24
CA SER A 96 5.79 -7.80 -0.34
C SER A 96 6.14 -6.76 0.72
N VAL A 97 5.33 -6.66 1.78
CA VAL A 97 5.55 -5.75 2.90
C VAL A 97 6.87 -6.09 3.58
N LEU A 98 7.11 -7.39 3.82
CA LEU A 98 8.37 -7.89 4.35
C LEU A 98 9.56 -7.54 3.44
N ALA A 99 9.49 -7.92 2.17
CA ALA A 99 10.60 -7.80 1.24
C ALA A 99 10.95 -6.33 0.92
N LEU A 100 9.95 -5.49 0.65
CA LEU A 100 10.15 -4.07 0.41
C LEU A 100 10.61 -3.35 1.68
N GLY A 101 10.05 -3.70 2.84
CA GLY A 101 10.50 -3.21 4.14
C GLY A 101 11.98 -3.51 4.38
N LEU A 102 12.42 -4.75 4.15
CA LEU A 102 13.82 -5.15 4.25
C LEU A 102 14.71 -4.40 3.25
N ALA A 103 14.24 -4.24 2.00
CA ALA A 103 14.96 -3.50 0.98
C ALA A 103 15.22 -2.04 1.40
N VAL A 104 14.24 -1.39 2.04
CA VAL A 104 14.37 -0.05 2.62
C VAL A 104 15.27 -0.04 3.86
N ALA A 105 15.08 -0.99 4.78
CA ALA A 105 15.80 -1.08 6.06
C ALA A 105 17.30 -1.29 5.87
N LEU A 106 17.64 -2.15 4.90
CA LEU A 106 19.00 -2.50 4.55
C LEU A 106 19.58 -1.59 3.44
N ALA A 107 18.76 -0.68 2.90
CA ALA A 107 19.10 0.23 1.80
C ALA A 107 19.71 -0.51 0.60
N VAL A 108 19.13 -1.65 0.23
CA VAL A 108 19.66 -2.55 -0.81
C VAL A 108 19.49 -1.89 -2.18
N ARG A 109 20.55 -1.96 -3.00
CA ARG A 109 20.59 -1.38 -4.35
C ARG A 109 20.96 -2.46 -5.37
N PRO A 110 20.03 -3.36 -5.70
CA PRO A 110 20.31 -4.44 -6.63
C PRO A 110 20.36 -3.91 -8.09
N PRO A 111 20.79 -4.74 -9.05
CA PRO A 111 20.66 -4.42 -10.48
C PRO A 111 19.22 -4.06 -10.84
N LEU A 112 19.04 -3.14 -11.80
CA LEU A 112 17.72 -2.61 -12.19
C LEU A 112 16.72 -3.72 -12.53
N SER A 113 17.14 -4.75 -13.25
CA SER A 113 16.29 -5.88 -13.65
C SER A 113 15.71 -6.61 -12.45
N LEU A 114 16.50 -6.85 -11.41
CA LEU A 114 16.04 -7.52 -10.20
C LEU A 114 15.08 -6.63 -9.41
N ALA A 115 15.39 -5.33 -9.32
CA ALA A 115 14.52 -4.38 -8.63
C ALA A 115 13.14 -4.28 -9.30
N VAL A 116 13.13 -4.09 -10.62
CA VAL A 116 11.91 -4.04 -11.43
C VAL A 116 11.15 -5.37 -11.37
N GLY A 117 11.83 -6.50 -11.47
CA GLY A 117 11.20 -7.82 -11.39
C GLY A 117 10.51 -8.07 -10.04
N ALA A 118 11.18 -7.76 -8.93
CA ALA A 118 10.59 -7.86 -7.60
C ALA A 118 9.39 -6.92 -7.42
N THR A 119 9.53 -5.66 -7.87
CA THR A 119 8.43 -4.68 -7.82
C THR A 119 7.23 -5.13 -8.65
N ALA A 120 7.45 -5.64 -9.87
CA ALA A 120 6.40 -6.15 -10.73
C ALA A 120 5.67 -7.35 -10.10
N LEU A 121 6.42 -8.32 -9.55
CA LEU A 121 5.86 -9.48 -8.88
C LEU A 121 4.91 -9.05 -7.75
N PHE A 122 5.38 -8.19 -6.83
CA PHE A 122 4.56 -7.75 -5.71
C PHE A 122 3.38 -6.88 -6.14
N ALA A 123 3.57 -6.00 -7.12
CA ALA A 123 2.49 -5.20 -7.68
C ALA A 123 1.39 -6.06 -8.32
N LEU A 124 1.75 -7.19 -8.93
CA LEU A 124 0.79 -8.13 -9.52
C LEU A 124 -0.13 -8.74 -8.46
N PHE A 125 0.41 -9.16 -7.30
CA PHE A 125 -0.40 -9.69 -6.20
C PHE A 125 -1.44 -8.67 -5.70
N HIS A 126 -1.01 -7.43 -5.44
CA HIS A 126 -1.96 -6.37 -5.06
C HIS A 126 -2.97 -6.08 -6.16
N GLY A 127 -2.51 -5.99 -7.41
CA GLY A 127 -3.37 -5.75 -8.56
C GLY A 127 -4.46 -6.80 -8.68
N VAL A 128 -4.09 -8.09 -8.68
CA VAL A 128 -5.06 -9.19 -8.76
C VAL A 128 -6.04 -9.17 -7.59
N ALA A 129 -5.58 -8.92 -6.37
CA ALA A 129 -6.45 -8.85 -5.19
C ALA A 129 -7.54 -7.79 -5.34
N HIS A 130 -7.18 -6.56 -5.71
CA HIS A 130 -8.19 -5.52 -5.95
C HIS A 130 -9.04 -5.80 -7.18
N GLY A 131 -8.45 -6.38 -8.23
CA GLY A 131 -9.18 -6.77 -9.43
C GLY A 131 -10.34 -7.70 -9.12
N LEU A 132 -10.15 -8.66 -8.22
CA LEU A 132 -11.18 -9.60 -7.79
C LEU A 132 -12.34 -8.93 -7.03
N GLU A 133 -12.11 -7.79 -6.37
CA GLU A 133 -13.12 -7.03 -5.63
C GLU A 133 -13.93 -6.06 -6.52
N LEU A 134 -13.39 -5.69 -7.69
CA LEU A 134 -13.99 -4.70 -8.58
C LEU A 134 -15.40 -5.05 -9.11
N PRO A 135 -15.72 -6.30 -9.51
CA PRO A 135 -17.05 -6.61 -10.06
C PRO A 135 -18.22 -6.34 -9.12
N ASP A 136 -17.97 -6.37 -7.80
CA ASP A 136 -18.98 -6.12 -6.77
C ASP A 136 -19.17 -4.62 -6.47
N MET A 137 -18.34 -3.76 -7.06
CA MET A 137 -18.37 -2.30 -6.85
C MET A 137 -19.40 -1.63 -7.76
N SER A 138 -20.06 -0.59 -7.24
CA SER A 138 -21.02 0.21 -8.02
C SER A 138 -20.36 1.06 -9.11
N SER A 139 -19.08 1.42 -8.95
CA SER A 139 -18.30 2.14 -9.95
C SER A 139 -16.85 1.65 -10.00
N PRO A 140 -16.58 0.51 -10.67
CA PRO A 140 -15.25 -0.12 -10.70
C PRO A 140 -14.16 0.81 -11.26
N TRP A 141 -14.48 1.58 -12.30
CA TRP A 141 -13.52 2.51 -12.91
C TRP A 141 -13.20 3.70 -12.02
N ALA A 142 -14.19 4.24 -11.31
CA ALA A 142 -13.93 5.32 -10.36
C ALA A 142 -13.06 4.83 -9.20
N TYR A 143 -13.34 3.63 -8.68
CA TYR A 143 -12.47 2.97 -7.70
C TYR A 143 -11.04 2.83 -8.23
N ALA A 144 -10.87 2.28 -9.43
CA ALA A 144 -9.54 2.08 -10.02
C ALA A 144 -8.75 3.40 -10.16
N VAL A 145 -9.41 4.48 -10.60
CA VAL A 145 -8.80 5.81 -10.69
C VAL A 145 -8.37 6.31 -9.30
N GLY A 146 -9.23 6.17 -8.29
CA GLY A 146 -8.93 6.59 -6.92
C GLY A 146 -7.77 5.80 -6.31
N PHE A 147 -7.80 4.49 -6.53
CA PHE A 147 -6.80 3.55 -6.04
C PHE A 147 -5.41 3.79 -6.67
N VAL A 148 -5.36 3.96 -7.99
CA VAL A 148 -4.13 4.30 -8.71
C VAL A 148 -3.61 5.67 -8.28
N GLY A 149 -4.50 6.65 -8.14
CA GLY A 149 -4.15 8.00 -7.67
C GLY A 149 -3.55 7.99 -6.26
N ALA A 150 -4.19 7.31 -5.32
CA ALA A 150 -3.69 7.17 -3.95
C ALA A 150 -2.37 6.38 -3.91
N THR A 151 -2.26 5.30 -4.69
CA THR A 151 -1.01 4.54 -4.82
C THR A 151 0.13 5.43 -5.31
N ALA A 152 -0.06 6.18 -6.40
CA ALA A 152 0.94 7.11 -6.91
C ALA A 152 1.32 8.19 -5.89
N ALA A 153 0.34 8.71 -5.14
CA ALA A 153 0.58 9.68 -4.07
C ALA A 153 1.41 9.10 -2.91
N LEU A 154 1.14 7.86 -2.49
CA LEU A 154 1.91 7.17 -1.45
C LEU A 154 3.35 6.89 -1.90
N HIS A 155 3.55 6.50 -3.15
CA HIS A 155 4.88 6.36 -3.74
C HIS A 155 5.63 7.70 -3.76
N ALA A 156 4.97 8.77 -4.20
CA ALA A 156 5.54 10.10 -4.22
C ALA A 156 5.87 10.60 -2.80
N ALA A 157 5.02 10.33 -1.82
CA ALA A 157 5.25 10.68 -0.42
C ALA A 157 6.48 9.95 0.15
N GLY A 158 6.56 8.62 -0.01
CA GLY A 158 7.74 7.85 0.38
C GLY A 158 9.01 8.35 -0.32
N TYR A 159 8.91 8.64 -1.62
CA TYR A 159 10.04 9.18 -2.37
C TYR A 159 10.49 10.55 -1.81
N ALA A 160 9.54 11.46 -1.57
CA ALA A 160 9.80 12.80 -1.04
C ALA A 160 10.47 12.77 0.33
N VAL A 161 10.07 11.86 1.23
CA VAL A 161 10.69 11.70 2.56
C VAL A 161 12.21 11.53 2.45
N VAL A 162 12.69 10.65 1.57
CA VAL A 162 14.14 10.42 1.40
C VAL A 162 14.84 11.60 0.73
N ARG A 163 14.14 12.34 -0.16
CA ARG A 163 14.73 13.46 -0.92
C ARG A 163 14.79 14.76 -0.16
N VAL A 164 13.88 14.97 0.80
CA VAL A 164 13.78 16.21 1.59
C VAL A 164 14.54 16.08 2.91
N LEU A 165 14.59 14.89 3.51
CA LEU A 165 15.31 14.68 4.76
C LEU A 165 16.83 14.85 4.58
N PRO A 166 17.53 15.45 5.55
CA PRO A 166 18.99 15.53 5.54
C PRO A 166 19.59 14.14 5.64
N GLN A 167 20.81 13.95 5.11
CA GLN A 167 21.50 12.66 5.15
C GLN A 167 21.65 12.08 6.57
N ALA A 168 21.77 12.95 7.58
CA ALA A 168 21.80 12.55 9.00
C ALA A 168 20.53 11.81 9.46
N ALA A 169 19.39 12.02 8.79
CA ALA A 169 18.12 11.36 9.08
C ALA A 169 17.93 10.03 8.30
N ALA A 170 18.91 9.58 7.51
CA ALA A 170 18.88 8.28 6.83
C ALA A 170 18.55 7.09 7.76
N PRO A 171 18.99 7.04 9.03
CA PRO A 171 18.58 5.99 9.96
C PRO A 171 17.06 5.92 10.19
N LEU A 172 16.33 7.05 10.14
CA LEU A 172 14.87 7.06 10.32
C LEU A 172 14.16 6.34 9.17
N VAL A 173 14.62 6.55 7.92
CA VAL A 173 14.11 5.82 6.75
C VAL A 173 14.33 4.32 6.90
N ARG A 174 15.51 3.93 7.41
CA ARG A 174 15.84 2.52 7.66
C ARG A 174 14.98 1.92 8.78
N LEU A 175 14.71 2.67 9.84
CA LEU A 175 13.79 2.26 10.91
C LEU A 175 12.36 2.09 10.40
N ALA A 176 11.88 2.98 9.52
CA ALA A 176 10.58 2.81 8.88
C ALA A 176 10.53 1.53 8.03
N GLY A 177 11.59 1.24 7.27
CA GLY A 177 11.73 -0.03 6.56
C GLY A 177 11.72 -1.24 7.49
N ALA A 178 12.42 -1.17 8.62
CA ALA A 178 12.47 -2.26 9.59
C ALA A 178 11.10 -2.50 10.27
N ALA A 179 10.37 -1.43 10.58
CA ALA A 179 9.00 -1.51 11.11
C ALA A 179 8.04 -2.13 10.07
N SER A 180 8.16 -1.74 8.80
CA SER A 180 7.42 -2.36 7.70
C SER A 180 7.75 -3.85 7.59
N ALA A 181 9.04 -4.21 7.60
CA ALA A 181 9.48 -5.60 7.56
C ALA A 181 8.92 -6.44 8.72
N ALA A 182 8.98 -5.92 9.95
CA ALA A 182 8.41 -6.58 11.12
C ALA A 182 6.89 -6.78 11.00
N THR A 183 6.18 -5.80 10.42
CA THR A 183 4.76 -5.93 10.11
C THR A 183 4.52 -7.02 9.07
N GLY A 184 5.35 -7.12 8.04
CA GLY A 184 5.28 -8.22 7.07
C GLY A 184 5.50 -9.61 7.69
N VAL A 185 6.42 -9.75 8.66
CA VAL A 185 6.56 -11.00 9.44
C VAL A 185 5.29 -11.30 10.22
N TRP A 186 4.71 -10.30 10.88
CA TRP A 186 3.47 -10.46 11.63
C TRP A 186 2.31 -10.90 10.73
N LEU A 187 2.13 -10.25 9.57
CA LEU A 187 1.11 -10.62 8.58
C LEU A 187 1.28 -12.04 8.03
N LEU A 188 2.53 -12.51 7.86
CA LEU A 188 2.81 -13.89 7.43
C LEU A 188 2.58 -14.94 8.52
N ALA A 189 2.58 -14.53 9.79
CA ALA A 189 2.41 -15.45 10.92
C ALA A 189 0.94 -15.79 11.23
N GLY A 190 -0.01 -14.93 10.81
CA GLY A 190 -1.44 -15.07 11.09
C GLY A 190 -1.83 -14.44 12.42
#